data_AF-W2SKQ3-F1
#
_entry.id   AF-W2SKQ3-F1
#
_cell.length_a   1.000
_cell.length_b   1.000
_cell.length_c   1.000
_cell.angle_alpha   90.00
_cell.angle_beta   90.00
_cell.angle_gamma   90.00
#
_symmetry.space_group_name_H-M   'P 1'
#
loop_
_entity.id
_entity.type
_entity.pdbx_description
1 polymer ?
#
loop_
_entity_poly.entity_id
_entity_poly.type
_entity_poly.pdbx_seq_one_letter_code
_entity_poly.pdbx_strand_id
1 'polypeptide(L)'
;MKSVSYDLLVDDFSFEPWSRLTVSIFALFKVRTPVTNMARTSFFHVKRGNVWICAVTRQNVNAAMVFEFLNRFADTMQSYFGKLNEENVKNNFVLIYELLDGTINVIFTLPLCCDDSVIPSEILDFGYPQNTDPGVLKTFITQQGVRTATKEEQSQITSQVTGQIGWRREGIKYRRNELFLDVIEYVNLLMSQQGQVLSAHVAGKVAMKSYLSGMPECKFGINDKITIDGKGKGGSDDPNKAARASVAIDDCQFHQCVKLTKFDTEHAISFIPPDGEYELMRYRTTKDIQLPFRVIPLVREVSRNKMEVKVVVKSNFKPSLLAQKIEVRIPTPPNTSGVQLICMKGKAK
;
A
#
# COMPACT_ATOMS: atom_id res chain seq x y z
N MET A 1 -7.68 -16.66 -15.25
CA MET A 1 -8.97 -15.95 -15.34
C MET A 1 -8.70 -14.55 -14.82
N LYS A 2 -8.53 -13.53 -15.69
CA LYS A 2 -8.24 -12.16 -15.24
C LYS A 2 -9.54 -11.54 -14.72
N SER A 3 -9.69 -11.46 -13.41
CA SER A 3 -10.76 -10.74 -12.74
C SER A 3 -10.31 -9.29 -12.56
N VAL A 4 -10.88 -8.37 -13.35
CA VAL A 4 -10.64 -6.93 -13.16
C VAL A 4 -11.92 -6.31 -12.61
N SER A 5 -11.84 -5.79 -11.39
CA SER A 5 -12.92 -5.02 -10.75
C SER A 5 -12.69 -3.55 -11.06
N TYR A 6 -13.72 -2.86 -11.54
CA TYR A 6 -13.66 -1.43 -11.85
C TYR A 6 -14.68 -0.69 -11.01
N ASP A 7 -14.21 0.22 -10.16
CA ASP A 7 -15.05 1.22 -9.50
C ASP A 7 -14.97 2.51 -10.32
N LEU A 8 -16.05 2.84 -11.04
CA LEU A 8 -16.17 4.09 -11.78
C LEU A 8 -16.90 5.12 -10.91
N LEU A 9 -16.13 6.00 -10.28
CA LEU A 9 -16.64 7.23 -9.64
C LEU A 9 -16.65 8.35 -10.69
N VAL A 10 -17.85 8.80 -11.07
CA VAL A 10 -18.03 10.00 -11.90
C VAL A 10 -18.29 11.15 -10.92
N ASP A 11 -17.23 11.85 -10.53
CA ASP A 11 -17.35 13.05 -9.72
C ASP A 11 -17.84 14.24 -10.58
N ASP A 12 -18.87 14.89 -10.05
CA ASP A 12 -19.57 16.03 -10.62
C ASP A 12 -18.69 17.26 -10.86
N PHE A 13 -19.27 18.15 -11.66
CA PHE A 13 -18.58 19.25 -12.28
C PHE A 13 -19.57 20.42 -12.30
N SER A 14 -19.47 21.30 -11.31
CA SER A 14 -20.07 22.64 -11.32
C SER A 14 -18.95 23.69 -11.31
N PHE A 15 -19.14 24.73 -12.12
CA PHE A 15 -18.23 25.84 -12.33
C PHE A 15 -18.28 26.79 -11.12
N GLU A 16 -17.42 26.55 -10.13
CA GLU A 16 -16.64 27.59 -9.44
C GLU A 16 -15.19 27.08 -9.38
N PRO A 17 -14.28 27.60 -10.21
CA PRO A 17 -12.99 26.97 -10.45
C PRO A 17 -11.94 27.42 -9.42
N TRP A 18 -12.21 27.22 -8.12
CA TRP A 18 -11.18 27.26 -7.06
C TRP A 18 -11.44 26.29 -5.91
N SER A 19 -12.46 25.42 -5.99
CA SER A 19 -12.89 24.61 -4.85
C SER A 19 -12.33 23.18 -4.73
N ARG A 20 -11.59 22.67 -5.71
CA ARG A 20 -10.78 21.44 -5.50
C ARG A 20 -9.46 21.67 -4.74
N LEU A 21 -9.10 22.93 -4.53
CA LEU A 21 -8.18 23.38 -3.49
C LEU A 21 -8.92 23.97 -2.28
N THR A 22 -10.26 23.98 -2.32
CA THR A 22 -11.11 24.43 -1.21
C THR A 22 -11.74 23.19 -0.54
N VAL A 23 -10.94 22.60 0.34
CA VAL A 23 -11.30 22.67 1.75
C VAL A 23 -12.39 21.71 2.27
N SER A 24 -11.99 20.97 3.29
CA SER A 24 -12.85 20.33 4.28
C SER A 24 -13.65 21.36 5.13
N ILE A 25 -14.22 22.41 4.51
CA ILE A 25 -15.14 23.39 5.13
C ILE A 25 -16.54 22.94 4.75
N PHE A 26 -16.97 21.82 5.31
CA PHE A 26 -18.30 21.67 5.90
C PHE A 26 -18.27 20.64 7.05
N ALA A 27 -17.13 20.61 7.76
CA ALA A 27 -17.08 20.23 9.16
C ALA A 27 -16.30 21.32 9.88
N LEU A 28 -16.99 22.42 10.19
CA LEU A 28 -16.48 23.54 10.99
C LEU A 28 -16.35 23.14 12.48
N PHE A 29 -15.77 21.96 12.72
CA PHE A 29 -15.28 21.49 14.02
C PHE A 29 -13.91 20.83 13.79
N LYS A 30 -12.89 21.70 13.75
CA LYS A 30 -11.46 21.41 13.95
C LYS A 30 -10.74 20.86 12.70
N VAL A 31 -10.17 21.77 11.90
CA VAL A 31 -9.04 21.47 10.99
C VAL A 31 -7.91 20.92 11.86
N ARG A 32 -7.89 19.61 12.09
CA ARG A 32 -6.83 18.93 12.83
C ARG A 32 -5.79 18.48 11.82
N THR A 33 -4.65 19.14 11.82
CA THR A 33 -3.47 18.65 11.13
C THR A 33 -2.98 17.38 11.83
N PRO A 34 -2.50 16.35 11.10
CA PRO A 34 -1.95 15.12 11.71
C PRO A 34 -0.79 15.39 12.68
N VAL A 35 -0.16 16.57 12.57
CA VAL A 35 0.81 17.10 13.52
C VAL A 35 0.25 18.35 14.17
N THR A 36 0.11 18.37 15.48
CA THR A 36 -0.27 19.57 16.25
C THR A 36 0.88 19.97 17.16
N ASN A 37 1.21 21.25 17.24
CA ASN A 37 2.16 21.75 18.23
C ASN A 37 1.41 22.48 19.35
N MET A 38 1.60 22.06 20.59
CA MET A 38 1.06 22.71 21.78
C MET A 38 2.18 22.88 22.81
N ALA A 39 2.42 24.11 23.28
CA ALA A 39 3.43 24.41 24.29
C ALA A 39 4.82 23.78 24.01
N ARG A 40 5.35 23.98 22.80
CA ARG A 40 6.63 23.42 22.33
C ARG A 40 6.69 21.88 22.34
N THR A 41 5.53 21.24 22.35
CA THR A 41 5.39 19.77 22.28
C THR A 41 4.64 19.43 21.00
N SER A 42 5.23 18.58 20.17
CA SER A 42 4.66 18.08 18.92
C SER A 42 3.87 16.80 19.17
N PHE A 43 2.65 16.75 18.64
CA PHE A 43 1.71 15.63 18.73
C PHE A 43 1.43 15.11 17.31
N PHE A 44 1.95 13.93 17.00
CA PHE A 44 1.72 13.21 15.76
C PHE A 44 0.59 12.21 16.00
N HIS A 45 -0.47 12.23 15.21
CA HIS A 45 -1.57 11.31 15.41
C HIS A 45 -2.09 10.72 14.10
N VAL A 46 -2.45 9.45 14.17
CA VAL A 46 -3.11 8.72 13.09
C VAL A 46 -4.41 8.11 13.60
N LYS A 47 -5.43 8.09 12.75
CA LYS A 47 -6.71 7.46 13.06
C LYS A 47 -6.83 6.14 12.29
N ARG A 48 -7.12 5.06 13.00
CA ARG A 48 -7.35 3.72 12.43
C ARG A 48 -8.67 3.19 13.00
N GLY A 49 -9.71 3.15 12.17
CA GLY A 49 -11.07 2.83 12.62
C GLY A 49 -11.57 3.86 13.63
N ASN A 50 -11.92 3.41 14.83
CA ASN A 50 -12.33 4.25 15.96
C ASN A 50 -11.19 4.56 16.96
N VAL A 51 -9.97 4.09 16.70
CA VAL A 51 -8.81 4.29 17.58
C VAL A 51 -7.91 5.40 17.04
N TRP A 52 -7.44 6.28 17.93
CA TRP A 52 -6.39 7.26 17.65
C TRP A 52 -5.09 6.80 18.28
N ILE A 53 -4.02 6.74 17.49
CA ILE A 53 -2.68 6.46 17.97
C ILE A 53 -1.91 7.77 17.91
N CYS A 54 -1.29 8.17 19.02
CA CYS A 54 -0.60 9.45 19.16
C CYS A 54 0.84 9.21 19.63
N ALA A 55 1.80 9.83 18.94
CA ALA A 55 3.17 9.97 19.37
C ALA A 55 3.42 11.42 19.78
N VAL A 56 4.10 11.61 20.92
CA VAL A 56 4.34 12.93 21.50
C VAL A 56 5.84 13.12 21.68
N THR A 57 6.36 14.26 21.27
CA THR A 57 7.78 14.59 21.43
C THR A 57 7.99 16.08 21.58
N ARG A 58 9.02 16.47 22.33
CA ARG A 58 9.50 17.86 22.43
C ARG A 58 10.72 18.12 21.56
N GLN A 59 11.30 17.06 20.99
CA GLN A 59 12.49 17.12 20.16
C GLN A 59 12.10 17.34 18.68
N ASN A 60 13.05 17.86 17.90
CA ASN A 60 12.89 18.02 16.46
C ASN A 60 13.19 16.70 15.74
N VAL A 61 12.19 15.83 15.67
CA VAL A 61 12.29 14.50 15.03
C VAL A 61 11.81 14.54 13.58
N ASN A 62 12.26 13.58 12.77
CA ASN A 62 11.73 13.39 11.42
C ASN A 62 10.27 12.92 11.48
N ALA A 63 9.34 13.81 11.13
CA ALA A 63 7.90 13.54 11.12
C ALA A 63 7.52 12.30 10.29
N ALA A 64 8.18 12.08 9.14
CA ALA A 64 7.88 10.95 8.27
C ALA A 64 8.19 9.61 8.95
N MET A 65 9.28 9.55 9.72
CA MET A 65 9.66 8.37 10.50
C MET A 65 8.63 8.06 11.59
N VAL A 66 8.13 9.10 12.28
CA VAL A 66 7.07 8.94 13.27
C VAL A 66 5.80 8.37 12.63
N PHE A 67 5.41 8.88 11.46
CA PHE A 67 4.24 8.35 10.76
C PHE A 67 4.44 6.93 10.21
N GLU A 68 5.63 6.60 9.69
CA GLU A 68 5.93 5.24 9.26
C GLU A 68 5.84 4.27 10.44
N PHE A 69 6.45 4.62 11.58
CA PHE A 69 6.33 3.83 12.81
C PHE A 69 4.87 3.66 13.25
N LEU A 70 4.09 4.75 13.34
CA LEU A 70 2.69 4.70 13.76
C LEU A 70 1.83 3.82 12.85
N ASN A 71 2.07 3.88 11.54
CA ASN A 71 1.37 3.04 10.56
C ASN A 71 1.79 1.58 10.69
N ARG A 72 3.10 1.29 10.76
CA ARG A 72 3.62 -0.08 10.94
C ARG A 72 3.16 -0.69 12.24
N PHE A 73 3.16 0.06 13.33
CA PHE A 73 2.67 -0.38 14.62
C PHE A 73 1.17 -0.73 14.55
N ALA A 74 0.37 0.09 13.87
CA ALA A 74 -1.04 -0.21 13.64
C ALA A 74 -1.27 -1.45 12.78
N ASP A 75 -0.43 -1.68 11.77
CA ASP A 75 -0.49 -2.85 10.90
C ASP A 75 -0.06 -4.13 11.63
N THR A 76 0.98 -4.05 12.48
CA THR A 76 1.40 -5.13 13.38
C THR A 76 0.26 -5.50 14.32
N MET A 77 -0.34 -4.53 15.01
CA MET A 77 -1.51 -4.74 15.86
C MET A 77 -2.65 -5.46 15.11
N GLN A 78 -2.96 -5.01 13.89
CA GLN A 78 -3.98 -5.66 13.06
C GLN A 78 -3.60 -7.09 12.66
N SER A 79 -2.30 -7.37 12.46
CA SER A 79 -1.81 -8.72 12.16
C SER A 79 -1.94 -9.70 13.32
N TYR A 80 -1.99 -9.24 14.57
CA TYR A 80 -2.15 -10.10 15.75
C TYR A 80 -3.61 -10.35 16.13
N PHE A 81 -4.42 -9.30 16.22
CA PHE A 81 -5.80 -9.40 16.73
C PHE A 81 -6.87 -8.88 15.75
N GLY A 82 -6.51 -8.68 14.48
CA GLY A 82 -7.46 -8.37 13.42
C GLY A 82 -7.85 -6.90 13.37
N LYS A 83 -9.13 -6.56 13.56
CA LYS A 83 -9.58 -5.17 13.47
C LYS A 83 -9.07 -4.36 14.67
N LEU A 84 -8.53 -3.16 14.44
CA LEU A 84 -8.16 -2.25 15.52
C LEU A 84 -9.40 -1.52 16.03
N ASN A 85 -9.96 -1.99 17.14
CA ASN A 85 -11.07 -1.36 17.86
C ASN A 85 -10.80 -1.34 19.37
N GLU A 86 -11.63 -0.60 20.11
CA GLU A 86 -11.49 -0.44 21.57
C GLU A 86 -11.51 -1.78 22.32
N GLU A 87 -12.39 -2.69 21.92
CA GLU A 87 -12.53 -4.02 22.54
C GLU A 87 -11.26 -4.85 22.39
N ASN A 88 -10.68 -4.93 21.18
CA ASN A 88 -9.47 -5.69 20.93
C ASN A 88 -8.26 -5.07 21.63
N VAL A 89 -8.20 -3.73 21.75
CA VAL A 89 -7.13 -3.06 22.52
C VAL A 89 -7.24 -3.42 24.00
N LYS A 90 -8.46 -3.41 24.57
CA LYS A 90 -8.69 -3.80 25.97
C LYS A 90 -8.39 -5.27 26.23
N ASN A 91 -8.80 -6.17 25.34
CA ASN A 91 -8.61 -7.62 25.52
C ASN A 91 -7.14 -8.05 25.31
N ASN A 92 -6.35 -7.29 24.55
CA ASN A 92 -4.96 -7.60 24.24
C ASN A 92 -3.97 -6.60 24.87
N PHE A 93 -4.35 -5.90 25.95
CA PHE A 93 -3.54 -4.83 26.52
C PHE A 93 -2.13 -5.29 26.91
N VAL A 94 -1.99 -6.49 27.49
CA VAL A 94 -0.69 -7.08 27.86
C VAL A 94 0.20 -7.22 26.62
N LEU A 95 -0.33 -7.82 25.55
CA LEU A 95 0.38 -7.99 24.29
C LEU A 95 0.77 -6.65 23.66
N ILE A 96 -0.08 -5.62 23.78
CA ILE A 96 0.22 -4.28 23.27
C ILE A 96 1.35 -3.63 24.08
N TYR A 97 1.39 -3.81 25.40
CA TYR A 97 2.52 -3.36 26.22
C TYR A 97 3.79 -4.11 25.87
N GLU A 98 3.75 -5.43 25.68
CA GLU A 98 4.91 -6.22 25.22
C GLU A 98 5.35 -5.83 23.80
N LEU A 99 4.42 -5.50 22.92
CA LEU A 99 4.72 -4.99 21.57
C LEU A 99 5.35 -3.61 21.64
N LEU A 100 4.83 -2.70 22.46
CA LEU A 100 5.42 -1.38 22.64
C LEU A 100 6.79 -1.50 23.27
N ASP A 101 6.92 -2.25 24.36
CA ASP A 101 8.19 -2.47 25.06
C ASP A 101 9.19 -3.20 24.17
N GLY A 102 8.82 -4.29 23.51
CA GLY A 102 9.68 -5.02 22.58
C GLY A 102 10.03 -4.22 21.32
N THR A 103 9.08 -3.50 20.72
CA THR A 103 9.37 -2.66 19.55
C THR A 103 10.24 -1.46 19.95
N ILE A 104 10.02 -0.85 21.12
CA ILE A 104 10.83 0.28 21.60
C ILE A 104 12.20 -0.20 22.10
N ASN A 105 12.30 -1.30 22.83
CA ASN A 105 13.58 -1.84 23.33
C ASN A 105 14.45 -2.46 22.21
N VAL A 106 13.85 -3.14 21.23
CA VAL A 106 14.59 -3.70 20.07
C VAL A 106 15.02 -2.60 19.08
N ILE A 107 14.35 -1.44 19.09
CA ILE A 107 14.73 -0.29 18.27
C ILE A 107 15.85 0.55 18.90
N PHE A 108 16.00 0.54 20.23
CA PHE A 108 16.93 1.43 20.94
C PHE A 108 18.21 0.77 21.45
N THR A 109 18.40 -0.54 21.28
CA THR A 109 19.63 -1.23 21.72
C THR A 109 20.51 -1.63 20.54
N LEU A 110 21.41 -0.73 20.12
CA LEU A 110 22.68 -1.17 19.55
C LEU A 110 23.74 -1.11 20.66
N PRO A 111 24.55 -2.16 20.86
CA PRO A 111 25.76 -2.07 21.67
C PRO A 111 26.82 -1.34 20.83
N LEU A 112 26.72 -0.02 20.78
CA LEU A 112 27.82 0.84 20.36
C LEU A 112 28.30 1.60 21.58
N CYS A 113 29.37 1.06 22.16
CA CYS A 113 30.38 1.78 22.92
C CYS A 113 29.87 2.74 24.00
N CYS A 114 29.62 2.27 25.23
CA CYS A 114 29.86 3.05 26.44
C CYS A 114 30.03 2.08 27.61
N ASP A 115 31.07 2.33 28.40
CA ASP A 115 31.52 1.54 29.53
C ASP A 115 30.44 1.30 30.60
N ASP A 116 30.69 0.25 31.38
CA ASP A 116 30.03 -0.07 32.65
C ASP A 116 29.74 1.17 33.49
N SER A 117 28.47 1.54 33.60
CA SER A 117 27.80 1.96 34.84
C SER A 117 26.54 2.73 34.50
N VAL A 118 25.55 2.60 35.38
CA VAL A 118 24.27 3.31 35.38
C VAL A 118 23.24 2.70 34.41
N ILE A 119 22.35 1.92 35.00
CA ILE A 119 20.96 1.84 34.56
C ILE A 119 20.28 3.09 35.14
N PRO A 120 19.81 4.07 34.34
CA PRO A 120 18.77 4.95 34.85
C PRO A 120 17.66 5.17 33.82
N SER A 121 16.42 4.88 34.23
CA SER A 121 15.22 5.75 34.09
C SER A 121 14.89 6.50 32.78
N GLU A 122 15.50 6.24 31.64
CA GLU A 122 15.41 7.10 30.44
C GLU A 122 15.18 6.27 29.15
N ILE A 123 14.15 5.42 29.16
CA ILE A 123 13.79 4.46 28.09
C ILE A 123 13.09 5.15 26.89
N LEU A 124 13.54 6.35 26.50
CA LEU A 124 12.95 7.09 25.38
C LEU A 124 13.96 7.95 24.59
N ASP A 125 15.25 7.95 24.91
CA ASP A 125 16.19 8.91 24.29
C ASP A 125 17.08 8.26 23.21
N PHE A 126 17.01 8.84 22.00
CA PHE A 126 17.93 8.70 20.85
C PHE A 126 17.99 7.40 20.00
N GLY A 127 16.87 6.74 19.74
CA GLY A 127 16.81 5.55 18.86
C GLY A 127 16.13 5.79 17.51
N TYR A 128 16.72 5.26 16.44
CA TYR A 128 16.11 5.16 15.11
C TYR A 128 15.46 3.78 14.93
N PRO A 129 14.18 3.67 14.50
CA PRO A 129 13.53 2.39 14.18
C PRO A 129 14.36 1.47 13.28
N GLN A 130 14.95 0.40 13.84
CA GLN A 130 15.79 -0.55 13.08
C GLN A 130 14.97 -1.67 12.42
N ASN A 131 13.93 -2.21 13.07
CA ASN A 131 13.09 -3.26 12.50
C ASN A 131 11.65 -3.19 13.02
N THR A 132 10.69 -2.99 12.10
CA THR A 132 9.24 -2.97 12.40
C THR A 132 8.50 -4.10 11.69
N ASP A 133 9.22 -5.12 11.22
CA ASP A 133 8.62 -6.25 10.52
C ASP A 133 7.75 -7.09 11.47
N PRO A 134 6.43 -7.25 11.17
CA PRO A 134 5.53 -8.00 12.04
C PRO A 134 5.93 -9.47 12.22
N GLY A 135 6.62 -10.07 11.25
CA GLY A 135 7.07 -11.47 11.31
C GLY A 135 8.22 -11.67 12.30
N VAL A 136 9.14 -10.71 12.38
CA VAL A 136 10.22 -10.71 13.37
C VAL A 136 9.65 -10.48 14.77
N LEU A 137 8.80 -9.46 14.94
CA LEU A 137 8.17 -9.13 16.21
C LEU A 137 7.30 -10.27 16.77
N LYS A 138 6.62 -11.04 15.90
CA LYS A 138 5.89 -12.29 16.24
C LYS A 138 6.75 -13.42 16.81
N THR A 139 8.05 -13.38 16.58
CA THR A 139 8.98 -14.39 17.09
C THR A 139 9.40 -14.09 18.53
N PHE A 140 9.44 -12.81 18.91
CA PHE A 140 9.82 -12.38 20.26
C PHE A 140 8.66 -12.42 21.25
N ILE A 141 7.43 -12.21 20.77
CA ILE A 141 6.25 -12.03 21.60
C ILE A 141 5.36 -13.25 21.46
N THR A 142 5.75 -14.32 22.15
CA THR A 142 4.95 -15.55 22.20
C THR A 142 3.85 -15.40 23.25
N GLN A 143 2.58 -15.56 22.84
CA GLN A 143 1.42 -15.67 23.76
C GLN A 143 1.50 -16.90 24.68
N GLN A 144 2.42 -17.83 24.40
CA GLN A 144 2.72 -18.95 25.27
C GLN A 144 3.77 -18.47 26.27
N GLY A 145 3.36 -18.35 27.54
CA GLY A 145 4.20 -17.86 28.63
C GLY A 145 5.59 -18.48 28.62
N VAL A 146 6.58 -17.70 29.07
CA VAL A 146 8.01 -17.99 29.12
C VAL A 146 8.29 -19.48 29.39
N ARG A 147 8.28 -20.29 28.33
CA ARG A 147 9.02 -21.53 28.31
C ARG A 147 10.43 -21.08 28.02
N THR A 148 11.35 -21.45 28.89
CA THR A 148 12.78 -21.23 28.71
C THR A 148 13.15 -21.76 27.33
N ALA A 149 13.22 -20.86 26.34
CA ALA A 149 13.64 -21.22 25.00
C ALA A 149 15.03 -21.84 25.16
N THR A 150 15.23 -22.98 24.52
CA THR A 150 16.53 -23.65 24.58
C THR A 150 17.62 -22.71 24.04
N LYS A 151 18.86 -22.81 24.53
CA LYS A 151 19.98 -21.95 24.06
C LYS A 151 20.11 -21.94 22.54
N GLU A 152 19.73 -23.04 21.89
CA GLU A 152 19.70 -23.20 20.43
C GLU A 152 18.60 -22.35 19.78
N GLU A 153 17.36 -22.37 20.29
CA GLU A 153 16.28 -21.51 19.81
C GLU A 153 16.59 -20.02 20.02
N GLN A 154 17.16 -19.66 21.17
CA GLN A 154 17.61 -18.28 21.43
C GLN A 154 18.71 -17.85 20.44
N SER A 155 19.70 -18.71 20.18
CA SER A 155 20.77 -18.41 19.22
C SER A 155 20.25 -18.26 17.78
N GLN A 156 19.26 -19.07 17.38
CA GLN A 156 18.61 -18.95 16.07
C GLN A 156 17.83 -17.64 15.95
N ILE A 157 17.08 -17.25 16.99
CA ILE A 157 16.35 -15.97 17.02
C ILE A 157 17.33 -14.79 16.96
N THR A 158 18.43 -14.82 17.73
CA THR A 158 19.47 -13.78 17.69
C THR A 158 20.12 -13.71 16.30
N SER A 159 20.43 -14.85 15.67
CA SER A 159 21.02 -14.88 14.32
C SER A 159 20.08 -14.36 13.22
N GLN A 160 18.77 -14.49 13.39
CA GLN A 160 17.77 -13.94 12.44
C GLN A 160 17.66 -12.42 12.55
N VAL A 161 17.92 -11.85 13.73
CA VAL A 161 17.89 -10.40 13.96
C VAL A 161 19.22 -9.73 13.62
N THR A 162 20.35 -10.40 13.84
CA THR A 162 21.68 -9.89 13.49
C THR A 162 22.11 -10.25 12.06
N GLY A 163 21.41 -11.18 11.41
CA GLY A 163 21.69 -11.64 10.06
C GLY A 163 21.29 -10.61 8.98
N GLN A 164 21.94 -10.71 7.82
CA GLN A 164 21.69 -9.82 6.66
C GLN A 164 20.28 -9.99 6.05
N ILE A 165 19.53 -11.04 6.43
CA ILE A 165 18.20 -11.38 5.88
C ILE A 165 17.21 -11.59 7.04
N GLY A 166 16.42 -10.56 7.35
CA GLY A 166 15.46 -10.59 8.47
C GLY A 166 14.06 -11.10 8.12
N TRP A 167 13.73 -11.27 6.84
CA TRP A 167 12.35 -11.55 6.37
C TRP A 167 12.09 -13.01 5.98
N ARG A 168 13.09 -13.91 6.08
CA ARG A 168 12.95 -15.32 5.71
C ARG A 168 13.77 -16.21 6.65
N ARG A 169 13.13 -17.24 7.20
CA ARG A 169 13.79 -18.22 8.09
C ARG A 169 14.48 -19.32 7.29
N GLU A 170 15.60 -19.81 7.81
CA GLU A 170 16.28 -21.00 7.29
C GLU A 170 15.48 -22.28 7.61
N GLY A 171 15.70 -23.35 6.84
CA GLY A 171 15.10 -24.66 7.12
C GLY A 171 13.63 -24.84 6.70
N ILE A 172 12.99 -23.85 6.08
CA ILE A 172 11.62 -23.98 5.54
C ILE A 172 11.60 -25.11 4.49
N LYS A 173 10.65 -26.04 4.60
CA LYS A 173 10.52 -27.16 3.67
C LYS A 173 9.06 -27.35 3.28
N TYR A 174 8.80 -27.30 1.98
CA TYR A 174 7.52 -27.63 1.37
C TYR A 174 7.61 -28.95 0.63
N ARG A 175 6.50 -29.70 0.58
CA ARG A 175 6.40 -30.91 -0.24
C ARG A 175 6.53 -30.59 -1.74
N ARG A 176 6.05 -29.42 -2.15
CA ARG A 176 6.13 -28.90 -3.51
C ARG A 176 6.46 -27.43 -3.46
N ASN A 177 7.45 -27.01 -4.25
CA ASN A 177 7.81 -25.62 -4.38
C ASN A 177 6.84 -24.95 -5.36
N GLU A 178 6.03 -24.00 -4.87
CA GLU A 178 5.06 -23.27 -5.66
C GLU A 178 5.17 -21.77 -5.43
N LEU A 179 4.84 -21.00 -6.45
CA LEU A 179 4.96 -19.56 -6.45
C LEU A 179 3.80 -18.97 -7.25
N PHE A 180 2.94 -18.21 -6.58
CA PHE A 180 1.82 -17.52 -7.20
C PHE A 180 2.12 -16.04 -7.29
N LEU A 181 1.74 -15.43 -8.41
CA LEU A 181 1.97 -14.02 -8.69
C LEU A 181 0.69 -13.41 -9.23
N ASP A 182 0.19 -12.40 -8.53
CA ASP A 182 -0.98 -11.63 -8.89
C ASP A 182 -0.58 -10.18 -9.19
N VAL A 183 -0.75 -9.78 -10.45
CA VAL A 183 -0.59 -8.39 -10.87
C VAL A 183 -1.96 -7.71 -10.81
N ILE A 184 -2.09 -6.75 -9.89
CA ILE A 184 -3.33 -6.02 -9.66
C ILE A 184 -3.09 -4.56 -10.05
N GLU A 185 -3.89 -4.07 -10.99
CA GLU A 185 -3.79 -2.72 -11.53
C GLU A 185 -5.04 -1.92 -11.18
N TYR A 186 -4.83 -0.69 -10.70
CA TYR A 186 -5.86 0.29 -10.42
C TYR A 186 -5.77 1.40 -11.46
N VAL A 187 -6.78 1.50 -12.32
CA VAL A 187 -6.85 2.54 -13.35
C VAL A 187 -7.54 3.76 -12.76
N ASN A 188 -6.76 4.80 -12.48
CA ASN A 188 -7.28 6.07 -12.00
C ASN A 188 -7.49 7.00 -13.20
N LEU A 189 -8.72 7.47 -13.38
CA LEU A 189 -9.11 8.32 -14.49
C LEU A 189 -9.88 9.54 -13.97
N LEU A 190 -9.41 10.73 -14.32
CA LEU A 190 -10.13 11.98 -14.18
C LEU A 190 -10.39 12.54 -15.57
N MET A 191 -11.65 12.88 -15.83
CA MET A 191 -12.10 13.34 -17.15
C MET A 191 -12.97 14.60 -17.00
N SER A 192 -12.93 15.48 -17.99
CA SER A 192 -13.77 16.67 -18.07
C SER A 192 -15.21 16.33 -18.45
N GLN A 193 -16.13 17.29 -18.24
CA GLN A 193 -17.51 17.20 -18.72
C GLN A 193 -17.60 16.97 -20.24
N GLN A 194 -16.66 17.53 -20.99
CA GLN A 194 -16.59 17.43 -22.45
C GLN A 194 -15.99 16.08 -22.91
N GLY A 195 -15.60 15.20 -21.98
CA GLY A 195 -15.02 13.90 -22.27
C GLY A 195 -13.52 13.93 -22.57
N GLN A 196 -12.82 15.01 -22.21
CA GLN A 196 -11.37 15.10 -22.31
C GLN A 196 -10.72 14.47 -21.07
N VAL A 197 -9.73 13.61 -21.24
CA VAL A 197 -8.96 13.04 -20.13
C VAL A 197 -8.09 14.14 -19.52
N LEU A 198 -8.30 14.45 -18.24
CA LEU A 198 -7.52 15.44 -17.48
C LEU A 198 -6.32 14.80 -16.77
N SER A 199 -6.52 13.60 -16.22
CA SER A 199 -5.46 12.80 -15.62
C SER A 199 -5.78 11.33 -15.77
N ALA A 200 -4.81 10.54 -16.19
CA ALA A 200 -4.91 9.09 -16.23
C ALA A 200 -3.60 8.50 -15.72
N HIS A 201 -3.69 7.61 -14.74
CA HIS A 201 -2.54 6.85 -14.28
C HIS A 201 -2.98 5.48 -13.80
N VAL A 202 -2.10 4.50 -13.98
CA VAL A 202 -2.27 3.15 -13.46
C VAL A 202 -1.37 3.01 -12.25
N ALA A 203 -1.96 2.66 -11.10
CA ALA A 203 -1.22 2.22 -9.93
C ALA A 203 -1.29 0.70 -9.89
N GLY A 204 -0.16 0.04 -10.10
CA GLY A 204 -0.05 -1.41 -10.08
C GLY A 204 0.61 -1.91 -8.79
N LYS A 205 0.20 -3.10 -8.34
CA LYS A 205 0.88 -3.86 -7.30
C LYS A 205 1.11 -5.29 -7.76
N VAL A 206 2.25 -5.85 -7.39
CA VAL A 206 2.60 -7.25 -7.60
C VAL A 206 2.53 -7.96 -6.25
N ALA A 207 1.42 -8.66 -6.04
CA ALA A 207 1.24 -9.52 -4.87
C ALA A 207 1.80 -10.91 -5.18
N MET A 208 2.49 -11.50 -4.22
CA MET A 208 3.21 -12.75 -4.40
C MET A 208 2.92 -13.69 -3.24
N LYS A 209 2.73 -14.96 -3.56
CA LYS A 209 2.55 -16.02 -2.58
C LYS A 209 3.61 -17.08 -2.79
N SER A 210 4.59 -17.15 -1.89
CA SER A 210 5.71 -18.07 -2.02
C SER A 210 5.59 -19.25 -1.06
N TYR A 211 5.72 -20.45 -1.62
CA TYR A 211 5.81 -21.70 -0.88
C TYR A 211 7.06 -22.43 -1.36
N LEU A 212 8.23 -21.88 -1.00
CA LEU A 212 9.52 -22.37 -1.47
C LEU A 212 10.33 -22.94 -0.31
N SER A 213 11.08 -23.99 -0.56
CA SER A 213 11.96 -24.61 0.43
C SER A 213 13.34 -23.93 0.47
N GLY A 214 13.96 -23.86 1.64
CA GLY A 214 15.29 -23.30 1.85
C GLY A 214 15.34 -21.77 1.67
N MET A 215 16.48 -21.28 1.18
CA MET A 215 16.77 -19.85 0.92
C MET A 215 16.96 -19.60 -0.59
N PRO A 216 15.88 -19.60 -1.40
CA PRO A 216 16.00 -19.40 -2.84
C PRO A 216 16.27 -17.94 -3.20
N GLU A 217 17.19 -17.68 -4.14
CA GLU A 217 17.30 -16.39 -4.82
C GLU A 217 16.42 -16.41 -6.08
N CYS A 218 15.41 -15.55 -6.11
CA CYS A 218 14.49 -15.38 -7.23
C CYS A 218 14.88 -14.14 -8.06
N LYS A 219 14.63 -14.22 -9.36
CA LYS A 219 14.72 -13.09 -10.29
C LYS A 219 13.38 -12.88 -10.97
N PHE A 220 12.87 -11.65 -10.94
CA PHE A 220 11.65 -11.25 -11.62
C PHE A 220 11.98 -10.28 -12.75
N GLY A 221 11.48 -10.59 -13.95
CA GLY A 221 11.68 -9.78 -15.14
C GLY A 221 10.36 -9.18 -15.60
N ILE A 222 10.35 -7.86 -15.83
CA ILE A 222 9.23 -7.14 -16.44
C ILE A 222 9.66 -6.67 -17.82
N ASN A 223 8.70 -6.60 -18.75
CA ASN A 223 8.89 -5.98 -20.07
C ASN A 223 8.91 -4.45 -19.93
N ASP A 224 9.84 -3.91 -19.16
CA ASP A 224 10.03 -2.45 -19.04
C ASP A 224 10.73 -1.92 -20.30
N LYS A 225 10.32 -0.73 -20.77
CA LYS A 225 10.92 -0.09 -21.95
C LYS A 225 12.43 0.04 -21.80
N ILE A 226 12.89 0.41 -20.60
CA ILE A 226 14.30 0.60 -20.29
C ILE A 226 15.08 -0.71 -20.42
N THR A 227 14.54 -1.82 -19.91
CA THR A 227 15.16 -3.15 -19.99
C THR A 227 15.19 -3.69 -21.43
N ILE A 228 14.21 -3.30 -22.26
CA ILE A 228 14.15 -3.68 -23.68
C ILE A 228 15.16 -2.87 -24.51
N ASP A 229 15.26 -1.56 -24.26
CA ASP A 229 16.20 -0.66 -24.96
C ASP A 229 17.66 -0.95 -24.56
N GLY A 230 17.90 -1.32 -23.29
CA GLY A 230 19.23 -1.70 -22.79
C GLY A 230 19.74 -3.05 -23.30
N LYS A 231 18.86 -3.96 -23.76
CA LYS A 231 19.22 -5.32 -24.22
C LYS A 231 19.24 -5.50 -25.75
N GLY A 232 19.31 -4.43 -26.56
CA GLY A 232 19.35 -4.66 -28.01
C GLY A 232 19.64 -3.50 -28.95
N LYS A 233 20.89 -3.04 -28.97
CA LYS A 233 21.62 -2.66 -30.22
C LYS A 233 22.41 -3.86 -30.81
N GLY A 234 22.03 -5.09 -30.46
CA GLY A 234 22.60 -6.33 -31.00
C GLY A 234 21.70 -6.91 -32.09
N GLY A 235 22.19 -6.90 -33.33
CA GLY A 235 21.46 -7.26 -34.54
C GLY A 235 20.75 -8.61 -34.48
N SER A 236 19.44 -8.58 -34.66
CA SER A 236 18.64 -9.63 -35.28
C SER A 236 17.31 -8.99 -35.66
N ASP A 237 17.12 -8.78 -36.96
CA ASP A 237 15.86 -8.36 -37.58
C ASP A 237 14.81 -9.47 -37.43
N ASP A 238 14.25 -9.59 -36.22
CA ASP A 238 13.05 -10.39 -36.00
C ASP A 238 11.82 -9.49 -36.07
N PRO A 239 11.01 -9.55 -37.15
CA PRO A 239 9.84 -8.70 -37.34
C PRO A 239 8.75 -8.91 -36.26
N ASN A 240 8.86 -9.94 -35.42
CA ASN A 240 7.96 -10.17 -34.28
C ASN A 240 8.36 -9.44 -32.99
N LYS A 241 9.53 -8.78 -32.93
CA LYS A 241 10.00 -8.08 -31.72
C LYS A 241 9.25 -6.77 -31.46
N ALA A 242 8.73 -6.13 -32.51
CA ALA A 242 7.93 -4.91 -32.44
C ALA A 242 6.55 -5.10 -31.78
N ALA A 243 6.12 -6.34 -31.55
CA ALA A 243 4.80 -6.66 -30.97
C ALA A 243 4.79 -6.80 -29.44
N ARG A 244 5.95 -6.81 -28.76
CA ARG A 244 5.96 -6.78 -27.29
C ARG A 244 5.77 -5.35 -26.84
N ALA A 245 4.51 -5.00 -26.55
CA ALA A 245 4.16 -3.74 -25.89
C ALA A 245 5.00 -3.59 -24.61
N SER A 246 6.02 -2.76 -24.71
CA SER A 246 6.93 -2.42 -23.62
C SER A 246 6.17 -1.50 -22.65
N VAL A 247 6.13 -1.85 -21.37
CA VAL A 247 5.43 -1.06 -20.35
C VAL A 247 6.38 0.03 -19.88
N ALA A 248 5.98 1.30 -19.99
CA ALA A 248 6.73 2.40 -19.37
C ALA A 248 6.36 2.49 -17.91
N ILE A 249 7.30 2.20 -17.01
CA ILE A 249 7.13 2.39 -15.57
C ILE A 249 7.74 3.74 -15.22
N ASP A 250 6.96 4.64 -14.60
CA ASP A 250 7.46 5.96 -14.20
C ASP A 250 8.16 5.89 -12.84
N ASP A 251 7.56 5.18 -11.89
CA ASP A 251 8.12 4.98 -10.56
C ASP A 251 7.78 3.59 -10.04
N CYS A 252 8.72 3.02 -9.27
CA CYS A 252 8.57 1.72 -8.63
C CYS A 252 9.02 1.79 -7.17
N GLN A 253 8.31 1.07 -6.32
CA GLN A 253 8.61 0.86 -4.92
C GLN A 253 8.74 -0.64 -4.70
N PHE A 254 9.79 -1.07 -4.02
CA PHE A 254 10.09 -2.48 -3.81
C PHE A 254 9.97 -2.85 -2.34
N HIS A 255 9.67 -4.12 -2.10
CA HIS A 255 9.84 -4.74 -0.79
C HIS A 255 11.32 -4.75 -0.39
N GLN A 256 11.60 -4.73 0.92
CA GLN A 256 12.96 -4.78 1.48
C GLN A 256 13.78 -5.99 1.03
N CYS A 257 13.12 -7.04 0.51
CA CYS A 257 13.80 -8.24 0.04
C CYS A 257 14.50 -8.06 -1.31
N VAL A 258 14.23 -6.97 -2.03
CA VAL A 258 14.80 -6.67 -3.34
C VAL A 258 16.15 -5.99 -3.20
N LYS A 259 17.15 -6.52 -3.92
CA LYS A 259 18.49 -5.94 -4.00
C LYS A 259 18.48 -4.74 -4.96
N LEU A 260 18.26 -3.54 -4.42
CA LEU A 260 18.18 -2.30 -5.20
C LEU A 260 19.44 -2.02 -6.03
N THR A 261 20.62 -2.40 -5.55
CA THR A 261 21.89 -2.24 -6.27
C THR A 261 21.92 -3.01 -7.59
N LYS A 262 21.34 -4.22 -7.64
CA LYS A 262 21.22 -5.02 -8.88
C LYS A 262 20.14 -4.46 -9.81
N PHE A 263 19.11 -3.84 -9.26
CA PHE A 263 18.08 -3.19 -10.06
C PHE A 263 18.63 -1.95 -10.77
N ASP A 264 19.44 -1.14 -10.09
CA ASP A 264 20.03 0.07 -10.67
C ASP A 264 21.04 -0.24 -11.79
N THR A 265 21.82 -1.32 -11.65
CA THR A 265 22.85 -1.70 -12.64
C THR A 265 22.33 -2.58 -13.78
N GLU A 266 21.47 -3.56 -13.49
CA GLU A 266 21.06 -4.59 -14.44
C GLU A 266 19.58 -4.46 -14.86
N HIS A 267 18.82 -3.54 -14.26
CA HIS A 267 17.35 -3.48 -14.33
C HIS A 267 16.70 -4.84 -14.04
N ALA A 268 17.32 -5.60 -13.13
CA ALA A 268 16.90 -6.94 -12.75
C ALA A 268 16.43 -6.97 -11.29
N ILE A 269 15.19 -7.42 -11.05
CA ILE A 269 14.62 -7.52 -9.71
C ILE A 269 15.08 -8.86 -9.12
N SER A 270 16.16 -8.83 -8.32
CA SER A 270 16.72 -10.00 -7.64
C SER A 270 16.41 -9.94 -6.15
N PHE A 271 15.83 -11.00 -5.59
CA PHE A 271 15.36 -11.02 -4.20
C PHE A 271 15.31 -12.41 -3.61
N ILE A 272 15.28 -12.49 -2.26
CA ILE A 272 14.98 -13.72 -1.54
C ILE A 272 13.55 -13.56 -0.98
N PRO A 273 12.55 -14.30 -1.48
CA PRO A 273 11.15 -14.04 -1.17
C PRO A 273 10.80 -14.37 0.30
N PRO A 274 10.08 -13.49 1.03
CA PRO A 274 9.41 -13.87 2.26
C PRO A 274 8.51 -15.10 2.05
N ASP A 275 8.34 -15.90 3.10
CA ASP A 275 7.45 -17.05 3.06
C ASP A 275 5.97 -16.63 3.18
N GLY A 276 5.09 -17.26 2.40
CA GLY A 276 3.67 -16.92 2.38
C GLY A 276 3.34 -15.73 1.47
N GLU A 277 2.32 -14.95 1.86
CA GLU A 277 1.78 -13.83 1.07
C GLU A 277 2.44 -12.50 1.44
N TYR A 278 2.94 -11.79 0.43
CA TYR A 278 3.56 -10.47 0.60
C TYR A 278 3.42 -9.65 -0.69
N GLU A 279 3.66 -8.35 -0.59
CA GLU A 279 3.71 -7.45 -1.74
C GLU A 279 5.16 -7.27 -2.18
N LEU A 280 5.50 -7.67 -3.41
CA LEU A 280 6.87 -7.58 -3.93
C LEU A 280 7.22 -6.16 -4.37
N MET A 281 6.31 -5.53 -5.11
CA MET A 281 6.51 -4.17 -5.63
C MET A 281 5.19 -3.46 -5.91
N ARG A 282 5.26 -2.13 -5.86
CA ARG A 282 4.27 -1.22 -6.45
C ARG A 282 4.91 -0.48 -7.59
N TYR A 283 4.13 -0.17 -8.61
CA TYR A 283 4.58 0.63 -9.73
C TYR A 283 3.48 1.59 -10.16
N ARG A 284 3.88 2.68 -10.80
CA ARG A 284 2.96 3.64 -11.39
C ARG A 284 3.35 3.90 -12.83
N THR A 285 2.33 4.02 -13.67
CA THR A 285 2.46 4.34 -15.10
C THR A 285 1.46 5.42 -15.47
N THR A 286 1.92 6.45 -16.16
CA THR A 286 1.13 7.60 -16.64
C THR A 286 1.07 7.65 -18.17
N LYS A 287 1.92 6.88 -18.86
CA LYS A 287 2.05 6.87 -20.32
C LYS A 287 1.42 5.62 -20.94
N ASP A 288 0.96 5.75 -22.19
CA ASP A 288 0.44 4.66 -23.02
C ASP A 288 -0.69 3.82 -22.38
N ILE A 289 -1.52 4.46 -21.55
CA ILE A 289 -2.61 3.77 -20.85
C ILE A 289 -3.78 3.56 -21.81
N GLN A 290 -4.16 2.30 -22.02
CA GLN A 290 -5.39 1.94 -22.72
C GLN A 290 -6.56 1.93 -21.75
N LEU A 291 -7.44 2.94 -21.86
CA LEU A 291 -8.62 3.02 -21.00
C LEU A 291 -9.64 1.94 -21.38
N PRO A 292 -10.11 1.13 -20.40
CA PRO A 292 -11.04 0.03 -20.66
C PRO A 292 -12.47 0.51 -20.90
N PHE A 293 -12.83 1.69 -20.38
CA PHE A 293 -14.12 2.32 -20.58
C PHE A 293 -13.94 3.76 -21.02
N ARG A 294 -14.82 4.19 -21.92
CA ARG A 294 -15.06 5.60 -22.23
C ARG A 294 -16.41 5.98 -21.66
N VAL A 295 -16.39 6.86 -20.67
CA VAL A 295 -17.59 7.43 -20.06
C VAL A 295 -17.85 8.78 -20.70
N ILE A 296 -19.09 9.10 -21.03
CA ILE A 296 -19.50 10.41 -21.55
C ILE A 296 -20.67 10.87 -20.68
N PRO A 297 -20.42 11.68 -19.65
CA PRO A 297 -21.46 12.29 -18.84
C PRO A 297 -22.01 13.52 -19.56
N LEU A 298 -23.33 13.62 -19.64
CA LEU A 298 -24.04 14.78 -20.16
C LEU A 298 -25.05 15.22 -19.11
N VAL A 299 -24.78 16.37 -18.49
CA VAL A 299 -25.67 16.98 -17.51
C VAL A 299 -26.37 18.15 -18.19
N ARG A 300 -27.69 18.18 -18.13
CA ARG A 300 -28.52 19.27 -18.67
C ARG A 300 -29.48 19.73 -17.59
N GLU A 301 -29.36 20.97 -17.18
CA GLU A 301 -30.39 21.63 -16.38
C GLU A 301 -31.51 22.08 -17.31
N VAL A 302 -32.71 21.51 -17.14
CA VAL A 302 -33.88 21.82 -17.97
C VAL A 302 -34.65 23.00 -17.37
N SER A 303 -34.70 23.06 -16.03
CA SER A 303 -35.25 24.18 -15.26
C SER A 303 -34.64 24.18 -13.85
N ARG A 304 -34.91 25.22 -13.05
CA ARG A 304 -34.46 25.31 -11.64
C ARG A 304 -34.84 24.09 -10.78
N ASN A 305 -35.86 23.34 -11.19
CA ASN A 305 -36.40 22.20 -10.44
C ASN A 305 -36.21 20.87 -11.17
N LYS A 306 -35.56 20.85 -12.35
CA LYS A 306 -35.40 19.64 -13.16
C LYS A 306 -34.01 19.59 -13.79
N MET A 307 -33.26 18.55 -13.43
CA MET A 307 -31.97 18.20 -14.01
C MET A 307 -32.06 16.84 -14.71
N GLU A 308 -31.52 16.76 -15.91
CA GLU A 308 -31.40 15.54 -16.69
C GLU A 308 -29.93 15.13 -16.77
N VAL A 309 -29.61 13.93 -16.30
CA VAL A 309 -28.26 13.37 -16.34
C VAL A 309 -28.27 12.14 -17.25
N LYS A 310 -27.51 12.21 -18.34
CA LYS A 310 -27.32 11.11 -19.28
C LYS A 310 -25.87 10.65 -19.23
N VAL A 311 -25.64 9.44 -18.76
CA VAL A 311 -24.30 8.83 -18.73
C VAL A 311 -24.23 7.72 -19.76
N VAL A 312 -23.34 7.88 -20.74
CA VAL A 312 -23.06 6.85 -21.75
C VAL A 312 -21.74 6.18 -21.41
N VAL A 313 -21.78 4.87 -21.12
CA VAL A 313 -20.59 4.06 -20.86
C VAL A 313 -20.35 3.14 -22.06
N LYS A 314 -19.21 3.33 -22.74
CA LYS A 314 -18.77 2.50 -23.85
C LYS A 314 -17.56 1.68 -23.44
N SER A 315 -17.63 0.36 -23.60
CA SER A 315 -16.47 -0.52 -23.43
C SER A 315 -15.48 -0.32 -24.58
N ASN A 316 -14.19 -0.28 -24.24
CA ASN A 316 -13.07 -0.10 -25.18
C ASN A 316 -12.06 -1.25 -25.09
N PHE A 317 -12.50 -2.42 -24.63
CA PHE A 317 -11.72 -3.66 -24.58
C PHE A 317 -12.22 -4.66 -25.62
N LYS A 318 -11.38 -5.65 -25.93
CA LYS A 318 -11.69 -6.71 -26.90
C LYS A 318 -13.00 -7.43 -26.53
N PRO A 319 -13.91 -7.72 -27.48
CA PRO A 319 -15.18 -8.39 -27.19
C PRO A 319 -15.08 -9.75 -26.50
N SER A 320 -13.92 -10.42 -26.59
CA SER A 320 -13.63 -11.66 -25.89
C SER A 320 -13.44 -11.49 -24.37
N LEU A 321 -13.20 -10.26 -23.90
CA LEU A 321 -13.07 -9.93 -22.50
C LEU A 321 -14.43 -9.56 -21.93
N LEU A 322 -14.72 -10.06 -20.73
CA LEU A 322 -15.96 -9.77 -20.03
C LEU A 322 -15.62 -8.99 -18.77
N ALA A 323 -16.20 -7.79 -18.64
CA ALA A 323 -16.18 -7.04 -17.40
C ALA A 323 -17.37 -7.47 -16.53
N GLN A 324 -17.11 -7.74 -15.25
CA GLN A 324 -18.11 -8.25 -14.31
C GLN A 324 -18.29 -7.26 -13.16
N LYS A 325 -19.47 -7.29 -12.53
CA LYS A 325 -19.82 -6.48 -11.35
C LYS A 325 -19.49 -4.98 -11.52
N ILE A 326 -19.79 -4.42 -12.69
CA ILE A 326 -19.61 -2.99 -12.94
C ILE A 326 -20.69 -2.23 -12.16
N GLU A 327 -20.25 -1.36 -11.27
CA GLU A 327 -21.10 -0.40 -10.56
C GLU A 327 -20.77 1.00 -11.07
N VAL A 328 -21.80 1.73 -11.51
CA VAL A 328 -21.66 3.13 -11.94
C VAL A 328 -22.43 3.97 -10.95
N ARG A 329 -21.71 4.80 -10.20
CA ARG A 329 -22.32 5.73 -9.24
C ARG A 329 -22.48 7.08 -9.90
N ILE A 330 -23.73 7.55 -9.93
CA ILE A 330 -24.10 8.86 -10.46
C ILE A 330 -24.61 9.67 -9.27
N PRO A 331 -23.89 10.71 -8.84
CA PRO A 331 -24.36 11.56 -7.75
C PRO A 331 -25.65 12.28 -8.17
N THR A 332 -26.60 12.34 -7.24
CA THR A 332 -27.84 13.13 -7.39
C THR A 332 -27.83 14.27 -6.38
N PRO A 333 -28.41 15.44 -6.70
CA PRO A 333 -28.52 16.55 -5.76
C PRO A 333 -29.20 16.13 -4.44
N PRO A 334 -28.80 16.67 -3.28
CA PRO A 334 -29.36 16.28 -1.99
C PRO A 334 -30.84 16.68 -1.84
N ASN A 335 -31.31 17.68 -2.60
CA ASN A 335 -32.70 18.13 -2.65
C ASN A 335 -33.57 17.34 -3.66
N THR A 336 -33.08 16.21 -4.18
CA THR A 336 -33.81 15.40 -5.16
C THR A 336 -35.08 14.82 -4.53
N SER A 337 -36.25 15.23 -5.03
CA SER A 337 -37.56 14.76 -4.57
C SER A 337 -38.13 13.60 -5.39
N GLY A 338 -37.70 13.45 -6.64
CA GLY A 338 -38.15 12.38 -7.53
C GLY A 338 -37.14 12.09 -8.64
N VAL A 339 -37.02 10.83 -9.03
CA VAL A 339 -36.05 10.37 -10.03
C VAL A 339 -36.76 9.54 -11.10
N GLN A 340 -36.48 9.86 -12.36
CA GLN A 340 -36.86 9.02 -13.50
C GLN A 340 -35.60 8.32 -14.03
N LEU A 341 -35.54 7.00 -13.88
CA LEU A 341 -34.39 6.19 -14.29
C LEU A 341 -34.62 5.59 -15.68
N ILE A 342 -33.64 5.74 -16.56
CA ILE A 342 -33.61 5.08 -17.88
C ILE A 342 -32.33 4.25 -17.95
N CYS A 343 -32.49 2.92 -18.00
CA CYS A 343 -31.36 1.99 -18.09
C CYS A 343 -31.46 1.18 -19.38
N MET A 344 -30.46 1.30 -20.25
CA MET A 344 -30.41 0.54 -21.51
C MET A 344 -30.02 -0.93 -21.28
N LYS A 345 -29.06 -1.17 -20.37
CA LYS A 345 -28.54 -2.50 -20.04
C LYS A 345 -28.11 -2.54 -18.57
N GLY A 346 -28.52 -3.58 -17.85
CA GLY A 346 -28.20 -3.77 -16.44
C GLY A 346 -29.39 -3.50 -15.53
N LYS A 347 -29.11 -3.09 -14.29
CA LYS A 347 -30.12 -2.70 -13.29
C LYS A 347 -29.75 -1.31 -12.77
N ALA A 348 -30.73 -0.43 -12.63
CA ALA A 348 -30.59 0.86 -11.95
C ALA A 348 -31.33 0.78 -10.61
N LYS A 349 -30.75 1.34 -9.55
CA LYS A 349 -31.32 1.39 -8.21
C LYS A 349 -31.15 2.79 -7.65
#